data_AF-A0A521LL41-F1
#
_entry.id   AF-A0A521LL41-F1
#
_cell.length_a   1.000
_cell.length_b   1.000
_cell.length_c   1.000
_cell.angle_alpha   90.00
_cell.angle_beta   90.00
_cell.angle_gamma   90.00
#
_symmetry.space_group_name_H-M   'P 1'
#
loop_
_entity.id
_entity.type
_entity.pdbx_description
1 polymer ?
#
loop_
_entity_poly.entity_id
_entity_poly.type
_entity_poly.pdbx_seq_one_letter_code
_entity_poly.pdbx_strand_id
1 'polypeptide(L)' 'MEPAAGSGNAPELLYGLHTVREALRAGTRPLLKLLVVQRDKQFAELVGLARAAGVPVQIEPRPALDRLVPDGRH' A
#
# COMPACT_ATOMS: atom_id res chain seq x y z
N MET A 1 -35.48 3.39 -5.43
CA MET A 1 -34.70 2.69 -6.47
C MET A 1 -33.24 2.89 -6.12
N GLU A 2 -32.68 1.92 -5.39
CA GLU A 2 -31.28 1.90 -4.94
C GLU A 2 -30.37 1.76 -6.17
N PRO A 3 -29.31 2.55 -6.36
CA PRO A 3 -28.29 2.18 -7.31
C PRO A 3 -27.47 1.05 -6.67
N ALA A 4 -27.44 -0.10 -7.34
CA ALA A 4 -26.50 -1.18 -7.03
C ALA A 4 -25.07 -0.61 -7.05
N ALA A 5 -24.51 -0.34 -5.88
CA ALA A 5 -23.17 0.21 -5.72
C ALA A 5 -22.16 -0.84 -6.22
N GLY A 6 -21.44 -0.47 -7.27
CA GLY A 6 -20.67 -1.35 -8.13
C GLY A 6 -19.82 -2.37 -7.38
N SER A 7 -19.96 -3.63 -7.81
CA SER A 7 -18.92 -4.65 -7.67
C SER A 7 -17.71 -4.24 -8.51
N GLY A 8 -16.94 -3.28 -8.01
CA GLY A 8 -15.69 -2.83 -8.59
C GLY A 8 -14.55 -3.32 -7.73
N ASN A 9 -14.02 -4.51 -8.03
CA ASN A 9 -12.75 -5.01 -7.48
C ASN A 9 -11.56 -4.21 -8.04
N ALA A 10 -11.65 -2.88 -8.05
CA ALA A 10 -10.53 -2.02 -8.33
C ALA A 10 -9.62 -2.07 -7.10
N PRO A 11 -8.31 -2.34 -7.26
CA PRO A 11 -7.41 -2.36 -6.12
C PRO A 11 -7.43 -0.99 -5.44
N GLU A 12 -7.92 -0.96 -4.21
CA GLU A 12 -7.89 0.22 -3.35
C GLU A 12 -6.44 0.54 -3.03
N LEU A 13 -5.97 1.73 -3.43
CA LEU A 13 -4.60 2.14 -3.19
C LEU A 13 -4.48 2.74 -1.79
N LEU A 14 -3.81 2.03 -0.89
CA LEU A 14 -3.46 2.52 0.44
C LEU A 14 -2.11 3.24 0.40
N TYR A 15 -2.07 4.46 0.92
CA TYR A 15 -0.86 5.27 1.01
C TYR A 15 -0.76 5.97 2.37
N GLY A 16 0.46 6.42 2.71
CA GLY A 16 0.79 6.98 4.01
C GLY A 16 1.43 5.94 4.95
N LEU A 17 2.52 6.32 5.62
CA LEU A 17 3.34 5.41 6.42
C LEU A 17 2.52 4.71 7.53
N HIS A 18 1.68 5.47 8.23
CA HIS A 18 0.86 4.96 9.33
C HIS A 18 -0.24 4.03 8.83
N THR A 19 -0.98 4.44 7.79
CA THR A 19 -2.05 3.65 7.19
C THR A 19 -1.53 2.29 6.70
N VAL A 20 -0.39 2.30 6.00
CA VAL A 20 0.22 1.06 5.50
C VAL A 20 0.73 0.19 6.65
N ARG A 21 1.34 0.77 7.69
CA ARG A 21 1.77 0.02 8.88
C ARG A 21 0.59 -0.67 9.56
N GLU A 22 -0.51 0.06 9.78
CA GLU A 22 -1.71 -0.49 10.42
C GLU A 22 -2.36 -1.56 9.56
N ALA A 23 -2.45 -1.37 8.24
CA ALA A 23 -2.99 -2.38 7.34
C ALA A 23 -2.17 -3.69 7.37
N LEU A 24 -0.84 -3.56 7.37
CA LEU A 24 0.07 -4.70 7.48
C LEU A 24 -0.03 -5.42 8.84
N ARG A 25 -0.20 -4.67 9.94
CA ARG A 25 -0.36 -5.24 11.29
C ARG A 25 -1.72 -5.88 11.50
N ALA A 26 -2.78 -5.23 11.02
CA ALA A 26 -4.15 -5.68 11.22
C ALA A 26 -4.46 -6.94 10.42
N GLY A 27 -3.88 -7.08 9.21
CA GLY A 27 -4.11 -8.25 8.34
C GLY A 27 -5.58 -8.43 7.91
N THR A 28 -6.41 -7.39 8.08
CA THR A 28 -7.87 -7.44 7.86
C THR A 28 -8.26 -7.31 6.40
N ARG A 29 -7.37 -6.79 5.55
CA ARG A 29 -7.58 -6.67 4.11
C ARG A 29 -6.43 -7.34 3.37
N PRO A 30 -6.70 -8.11 2.29
CA PRO A 30 -5.64 -8.71 1.48
C PRO A 30 -4.83 -7.61 0.78
N LEU A 31 -3.53 -7.54 1.10
CA LEU A 31 -2.60 -6.64 0.46
C LEU A 31 -1.90 -7.36 -0.69
N LEU A 32 -2.00 -6.82 -1.90
CA LEU A 32 -1.45 -7.45 -3.10
C LEU A 32 0.08 -7.27 -3.20
N LYS A 33 0.56 -6.06 -2.88
CA LYS A 33 1.98 -5.69 -2.91
C LYS A 33 2.22 -4.39 -2.18
N LEU A 34 3.44 -4.23 -1.66
CA LEU A 34 3.93 -2.99 -1.07
C LEU A 34 4.89 -2.30 -2.06
N LEU A 35 4.64 -1.04 -2.38
CA LEU A 35 5.53 -0.22 -3.21
C LEU A 35 6.32 0.74 -2.32
N VAL A 36 7.65 0.80 -2.48
CA VAL A 36 8.54 1.71 -1.74
C VAL A 36 9.53 2.38 -2.67
N VAL A 37 10.01 3.59 -2.32
CA VAL A 37 11.06 4.26 -3.11
C VAL A 37 12.43 3.61 -2.95
N GLN A 38 12.69 3.04 -1.78
CA GLN A 38 13.93 2.36 -1.44
C GLN A 38 13.74 1.48 -0.20
N ARG A 39 14.74 0.64 0.09
CA ARG A 39 14.78 -0.24 1.28
C ARG A 39 15.81 0.27 2.28
N ASP A 40 15.58 1.46 2.81
CA ASP A 40 16.45 2.05 3.84
C ASP A 40 15.95 1.74 5.26
N LYS A 41 16.60 2.34 6.26
CA LYS A 41 16.22 2.21 7.67
C LYS A 41 14.82 2.74 7.97
N GLN A 42 14.33 3.73 7.23
CA GLN A 42 12.98 4.29 7.41
C GLN A 42 11.92 3.26 7.01
N PHE A 43 12.15 2.52 5.92
CA PHE A 43 11.22 1.51 5.42
C PHE A 43 11.48 0.09 5.94
N ALA A 44 12.57 -0.13 6.69
CA ALA A 44 12.94 -1.45 7.20
C ALA A 44 11.82 -2.12 8.01
N GLU A 45 11.11 -1.36 8.85
CA GLU A 45 9.96 -1.86 9.62
C GLU A 45 8.84 -2.34 8.68
N LEU A 46 8.44 -1.50 7.72
CA LEU A 46 7.38 -1.80 6.75
C LEU A 46 7.72 -3.02 5.89
N VAL A 47 8.98 -3.13 5.45
CA VAL A 47 9.46 -4.29 4.69
C VAL A 47 9.41 -5.57 5.53
N GLY A 48 9.75 -5.49 6.82
CA GLY A 48 9.63 -6.60 7.75
C GLY A 48 8.19 -7.06 7.92
N LEU A 49 7.28 -6.12 8.16
CA LEU A 49 5.84 -6.38 8.30
C LEU A 49 5.25 -6.98 7.01
N ALA A 50 5.58 -6.44 5.84
CA ALA A 50 5.13 -6.98 4.55
C ALA A 50 5.61 -8.41 4.34
N ARG A 51 6.88 -8.70 4.64
CA ARG A 51 7.41 -10.06 4.56
C ARG A 51 6.71 -11.03 5.50
N ALA A 52 6.46 -10.61 6.74
CA ALA A 52 5.73 -11.43 7.72
C ALA A 52 4.28 -11.71 7.26
N ALA A 53 3.66 -10.77 6.56
CA ALA A 53 2.33 -10.90 5.98
C ALA A 53 2.31 -11.62 4.61
N GLY A 54 3.45 -12.07 4.07
CA GLY A 54 3.54 -12.69 2.75
C GLY A 54 3.32 -11.74 1.58
N VAL A 55 3.41 -10.43 1.82
CA VAL A 55 3.18 -9.38 0.82
C VAL A 55 4.49 -9.07 0.08
N PRO A 56 4.52 -9.18 -1.26
CA PRO A 56 5.71 -8.85 -2.04
C PRO A 56 6.02 -7.36 -1.97
N VAL A 57 7.30 -7.02 -1.83
CA VAL A 57 7.79 -5.63 -1.79
C VAL A 57 8.50 -5.30 -3.10
N GLN A 58 8.04 -4.24 -3.77
CA GLN A 58 8.60 -3.76 -5.02
C GLN A 58 9.16 -2.34 -4.82
N ILE A 59 10.34 -2.09 -5.39
CA ILE A 59 10.97 -0.78 -5.36
C ILE A 59 10.56 -0.04 -6.61
N GLU A 60 9.94 1.13 -6.45
CA GLU A 60 9.47 1.98 -7.53
C GLU A 60 10.05 3.39 -7.39
N PRO A 61 10.51 4.03 -8.48
CA PRO A 61 11.03 5.38 -8.40
C PRO A 61 9.92 6.36 -7.99
N ARG A 62 10.29 7.43 -7.28
CA ARG A 62 9.34 8.43 -6.75
C ARG A 62 8.31 8.93 -7.79
N PRO A 63 8.69 9.26 -9.04
CA PRO A 63 7.72 9.70 -10.05
C PRO A 63 6.68 8.63 -10.41
N ALA A 64 6.99 7.34 -10.25
CA ALA A 64 6.01 6.27 -10.48
C ALA A 64 4.98 6.22 -9.35
N LEU A 65 5.40 6.43 -8.09
CA LEU A 65 4.49 6.50 -6.95
C LEU A 65 3.60 7.74 -7.00
N ASP A 66 4.18 8.90 -7.34
CA ASP A 66 3.43 10.16 -7.43
C ASP A 66 2.33 10.08 -8.51
N ARG A 67 2.55 9.33 -9.61
CA ARG A 67 1.51 9.05 -10.62
C ARG A 67 0.39 8.16 -10.11
N LEU A 68 0.66 7.28 -9.14
CA LEU A 68 -0.36 6.43 -8.52
C LEU A 68 -1.17 7.21 -7.48
N VAL A 69 -0.57 8.22 -6.85
CA VAL A 69 -1.21 9.06 -5.83
C VAL A 69 -1.05 10.55 -6.18
N PRO A 70 -1.71 11.05 -7.23
CA PRO A 70 -1.51 12.43 -7.70
C PRO A 70 -1.87 13.50 -6.65
N ASP A 71 -2.80 13.20 -5.74
CA ASP A 71 -3.23 14.08 -4.63
C ASP A 71 -2.66 13.68 -3.25
N GLY A 72 -1.70 12.76 -3.24
CA GLY A 72 -1.18 12.13 -2.03
C GLY A 72 -0.32 13.08 -1.21
N ARG A 73 -0.90 13.73 -0.19
CA ARG A 73 -0.10 14.22 0.93
C ARG A 73 0.48 12.99 1.67
N HIS A 74 1.75 12.71 1.41
CA HIS A 74 2.52 11.61 2.02
C HIS A 74 2.92 11.92 3.46
#